data_AF-A0A958EQH7-F1
#
_entry.id   AF-A0A958EQH7-F1
#
_cell.length_a   1.000
_cell.length_b   1.000
_cell.length_c   1.000
_cell.angle_alpha   90.00
_cell.angle_beta   90.00
_cell.angle_gamma   90.00
#
_symmetry.space_group_name_H-M   'P 1'
#
loop_
_entity.id
_entity.type
_entity.pdbx_description
1 polymer ?
#
loop_
_entity_poly.entity_id
_entity_poly.type
_entity_poly.pdbx_seq_one_letter_code
_entity_poly.pdbx_strand_id
1 'polypeptide(L)'
;MTLFDKIRKGLLDGFYAASDITSEYTKIGRIKIDILGVKKEIEEKMLELGGRAYDVLSKSSDFNLENATDIKSVINEIKNLENELKMCEQELKRIKSLDETTFIEKK
;
A
#
# COMPACT_ATOMS: atom_id res chain seq x y z
N MET A 1 -33.52 -3.27 34.44
CA MET A 1 -33.14 -2.66 33.15
C MET A 1 -34.41 -2.46 32.35
N THR A 2 -34.75 -1.21 31.97
CA THR A 2 -36.02 -0.91 31.29
C THR A 2 -35.91 -1.13 29.78
N LEU A 3 -37.05 -1.27 29.08
CA LEU A 3 -37.10 -1.38 27.61
C LEU A 3 -36.43 -0.19 26.92
N PHE A 4 -36.56 1.00 27.50
CA PHE A 4 -35.93 2.22 27.01
C PHE A 4 -34.40 2.15 27.11
N ASP A 5 -33.86 1.58 28.19
CA ASP A 5 -32.41 1.37 28.34
C ASP A 5 -31.86 0.40 27.28
N LYS A 6 -32.64 -0.62 26.89
CA LYS A 6 -32.24 -1.58 25.84
C LYS A 6 -32.23 -0.94 24.45
N ILE A 7 -33.20 -0.08 24.15
CA ILE A 7 -33.26 0.66 22.88
C ILE A 7 -32.10 1.66 22.79
N ARG A 8 -31.87 2.43 23.86
CA ARG A 8 -30.74 3.37 23.94
C ARG A 8 -29.40 2.66 23.78
N LYS A 9 -29.25 1.50 24.43
CA LYS A 9 -28.03 0.69 24.33
C LYS A 9 -27.83 0.12 22.92
N GLY A 10 -28.85 -0.46 22.29
CA GLY A 10 -28.75 -0.97 20.91
C GLY A 10 -28.45 0.11 19.87
N LEU A 11 -28.96 1.34 20.06
CA LEU A 11 -28.69 2.47 19.18
C LEU A 11 -27.25 3.00 19.35
N LEU A 12 -26.78 3.10 20.61
CA LEU A 12 -25.39 3.45 20.90
C LEU A 12 -24.43 2.38 20.37
N ASP A 13 -24.70 1.09 20.62
CA ASP A 13 -23.88 -0.03 20.15
C ASP A 13 -23.84 -0.08 18.62
N GLY A 14 -24.96 0.18 17.94
CA GLY A 14 -25.03 0.29 16.48
C GLY A 14 -24.27 1.50 15.91
N PHE A 15 -24.30 2.64 16.62
CA PHE A 15 -23.54 3.83 16.25
C PHE A 15 -22.03 3.61 16.41
N TYR A 16 -21.59 3.01 17.52
CA TYR A 16 -20.20 2.65 17.75
C TYR A 16 -19.71 1.63 16.71
N ALA A 17 -20.48 0.57 16.45
CA ALA A 17 -20.14 -0.42 15.43
C ALA A 17 -20.03 0.19 14.01
N ALA A 18 -20.96 1.07 13.63
CA ALA A 18 -20.90 1.76 12.33
C ALA A 18 -19.70 2.71 12.22
N SER A 19 -19.36 3.40 13.31
CA SER A 19 -18.18 4.28 13.38
C SER A 19 -16.88 3.49 13.23
N ASP A 20 -16.75 2.36 13.92
CA ASP A 20 -15.56 1.50 13.86
C ASP A 20 -15.35 0.94 12.45
N ILE A 21 -16.42 0.40 11.85
CA ILE A 21 -16.40 -0.11 10.48
C ILE A 21 -16.02 1.00 9.47
N THR A 22 -16.57 2.20 9.63
CA THR A 22 -16.27 3.33 8.73
C THR A 22 -14.80 3.76 8.83
N SER A 23 -14.22 3.75 10.03
CA SER A 23 -12.80 4.04 10.27
C SER A 23 -11.89 3.02 9.58
N GLU A 24 -12.24 1.73 9.63
CA GLU A 24 -11.49 0.65 8.98
C GLU A 24 -11.55 0.73 7.46
N TYR A 25 -12.73 0.94 6.87
CA TYR A 25 -12.87 1.12 5.43
C TYR A 25 -12.11 2.35 4.92
N THR A 26 -12.05 3.42 5.71
CA THR A 26 -11.26 4.61 5.38
C THR A 26 -9.76 4.29 5.36
N LYS A 27 -9.26 3.53 6.34
CA LYS A 27 -7.86 3.07 6.37
C LYS A 27 -7.53 2.17 5.19
N ILE A 28 -8.40 1.20 4.87
CA ILE A 28 -8.26 0.32 3.70
C ILE A 28 -8.21 1.15 2.41
N GLY A 29 -9.09 2.14 2.27
CA GLY A 29 -9.12 3.04 1.13
C GLY A 29 -7.83 3.81 0.96
N ARG A 30 -7.30 4.38 2.05
CA ARG A 30 -6.00 5.09 2.05
C ARG A 30 -4.86 4.17 1.61
N ILE A 31 -4.72 3.00 2.24
CA ILE A 31 -3.63 2.06 1.92
C ILE A 31 -3.69 1.60 0.45
N LYS A 32 -4.90 1.42 -0.11
CA LYS A 32 -5.05 1.11 -1.54
C LYS A 32 -4.57 2.24 -2.44
N ILE A 33 -4.83 3.49 -2.07
CA ILE A 33 -4.32 4.66 -2.80
C ILE A 33 -2.79 4.70 -2.71
N ASP A 34 -2.22 4.46 -1.54
CA ASP A 34 -0.77 4.42 -1.33
C ASP A 34 -0.13 3.32 -2.21
N ILE A 35 -0.71 2.11 -2.22
CA ILE A 35 -0.26 1.01 -3.12
C ILE A 35 -0.28 1.42 -4.59
N LEU A 36 -1.33 2.10 -5.04
CA LEU A 36 -1.42 2.58 -6.43
C LEU A 36 -0.36 3.64 -6.73
N GLY A 37 -0.09 4.53 -5.77
CA GLY A 37 0.98 5.53 -5.86
C GLY A 37 2.35 4.88 -6.02
N VAL A 38 2.73 3.99 -5.09
CA VAL A 38 4.03 3.30 -5.11
C VAL A 38 4.19 2.46 -6.39
N LYS A 39 3.14 1.77 -6.85
CA LYS A 39 3.18 1.02 -8.12
C LYS A 39 3.46 1.93 -9.31
N LYS A 40 2.80 3.09 -9.38
CA LYS A 40 3.05 4.07 -10.44
C LYS A 40 4.48 4.59 -10.40
N GLU A 41 5.02 4.88 -9.21
CA GLU A 41 6.41 5.32 -9.07
C GLU A 41 7.41 4.24 -9.52
N ILE A 42 7.15 2.97 -9.20
CA ILE A 42 7.95 1.84 -9.72
C ILE A 42 7.90 1.80 -11.25
N GLU A 43 6.72 1.95 -11.86
CA GLU A 43 6.57 1.97 -13.32
C GLU A 43 7.38 3.11 -13.96
N GLU A 44 7.32 4.31 -13.40
CA GLU A 44 8.09 5.47 -13.84
C GLU A 44 9.60 5.21 -13.74
N LYS A 45 10.06 4.60 -12.64
CA LYS A 45 11.48 4.25 -12.44
C LYS A 45 11.95 3.12 -13.34
N MET A 46 11.10 2.14 -13.64
CA MET A 46 11.39 1.09 -14.62
C MET A 46 11.51 1.65 -16.04
N LEU A 47 10.66 2.62 -16.40
CA LEU A 47 10.75 3.33 -17.68
C LEU A 47 12.06 4.13 -17.77
N GLU A 48 12.44 4.84 -16.71
CA GLU A 48 13.71 5.54 -16.60
C GLU A 48 14.91 4.59 -16.75
N LEU A 49 14.88 3.45 -16.05
CA LEU A 49 15.91 2.41 -16.16
C LEU A 49 16.03 1.88 -17.59
N GLY A 50 14.90 1.59 -18.24
CA GLY A 50 14.84 1.13 -19.62
C GLY A 50 15.45 2.15 -20.59
N GLY A 51 15.13 3.43 -20.43
CA GLY A 51 15.71 4.52 -21.23
C GLY A 51 17.22 4.61 -21.05
N ARG A 52 17.71 4.60 -19.81
CA ARG A 52 19.15 4.63 -19.51
C ARG A 52 19.88 3.40 -20.06
N ALA A 53 19.31 2.20 -19.92
CA ALA A 53 19.88 0.98 -20.46
C ALA A 53 19.93 1.01 -22.00
N TYR A 54 18.88 1.51 -22.65
CA TYR A 54 18.85 1.68 -24.10
C TYR A 54 19.92 2.66 -24.58
N ASP A 55 20.07 3.81 -23.93
CA ASP A 55 21.08 4.81 -24.29
C ASP A 55 22.51 4.25 -24.21
N VAL A 56 22.78 3.46 -23.16
CA VAL A 56 24.09 2.81 -22.97
C VAL A 56 24.35 1.74 -24.03
N LEU A 57 23.34 0.94 -24.40
CA LEU A 57 23.50 -0.14 -25.38
C LEU A 57 23.52 0.36 -26.83
N SER A 58 22.79 1.44 -27.13
CA SER A 58 22.68 2.01 -28.48
C SER A 58 23.88 2.86 -28.89
N LYS A 59 24.55 3.51 -27.93
CA LYS A 59 25.79 4.27 -28.15
C LYS A 59 26.98 3.32 -28.05
N SER A 60 27.21 2.58 -29.14
CA SER A 60 28.09 1.41 -29.29
C SER A 60 29.61 1.62 -29.05
N SER A 61 30.05 2.31 -27.99
CA SER A 61 31.49 2.35 -27.64
C SER A 61 31.88 2.73 -26.21
N ASP A 62 31.01 3.30 -25.37
CA ASP A 62 31.45 3.86 -24.09
C ASP A 62 30.52 3.46 -22.92
N PHE A 63 30.72 2.25 -22.41
CA PHE A 63 30.18 1.86 -21.10
C PHE A 63 31.04 2.50 -20.00
N ASN A 64 30.67 3.71 -19.61
CA ASN A 64 31.44 4.52 -18.66
C ASN A 64 31.01 4.22 -17.22
N LEU A 65 31.92 4.45 -16.26
CA LEU A 65 31.65 4.30 -14.82
C LEU A 65 30.51 5.19 -14.30
N GLU A 66 30.30 6.36 -14.92
CA GLU A 66 29.18 7.26 -14.64
C GLU A 66 27.84 6.61 -14.98
N ASN A 67 27.69 6.04 -16.18
CA ASN A 67 26.48 5.33 -16.60
C ASN A 67 26.15 4.16 -15.66
N ALA A 68 27.17 3.45 -15.18
CA ALA A 68 26.99 2.34 -14.23
C ALA A 68 26.52 2.82 -12.85
N THR A 69 26.98 3.99 -12.40
CA THR A 69 26.56 4.61 -11.14
C THR A 69 25.12 5.08 -11.21
N ASP A 70 24.75 5.70 -12.33
CA ASP A 70 23.41 6.20 -12.63
C ASP A 70 22.37 5.08 -12.69
N ILE A 71 22.67 3.99 -13.41
CA ILE A 71 21.80 2.80 -13.47
C ILE A 71 21.64 2.17 -12.08
N LYS A 72 22.74 2.10 -11.31
CA LYS A 72 22.71 1.53 -9.96
C LYS A 72 21.87 2.36 -8.99
N SER A 73 21.83 3.69 -9.12
CA SER A 73 20.94 4.54 -8.33
C SER A 73 19.47 4.20 -8.58
N VAL A 74 19.07 4.16 -9.86
CA VAL A 74 17.68 3.83 -10.24
C VAL A 74 17.27 2.44 -9.75
N ILE A 75 18.17 1.45 -9.85
CA ILE A 75 17.93 0.10 -9.32
C ILE A 75 17.72 0.11 -7.80
N ASN A 76 18.50 0.91 -7.06
CA ASN A 76 18.34 1.01 -5.61
C ASN A 76 17.02 1.70 -5.24
N GLU A 77 16.63 2.74 -5.96
CA GLU A 77 15.34 3.40 -5.79
C GLU A 77 14.18 2.43 -6.02
N ILE A 78 14.21 1.65 -7.11
CA ILE A 78 13.22 0.60 -7.39
C ILE A 78 13.13 -0.39 -6.23
N LYS A 79 14.26 -0.88 -5.71
CA LYS A 79 14.27 -1.83 -4.58
C LYS A 79 13.66 -1.23 -3.32
N ASN A 80 13.89 0.05 -3.06
CA ASN A 80 13.30 0.74 -1.92
C ASN A 80 11.77 0.84 -2.07
N LEU A 81 11.30 1.22 -3.26
CA LEU A 81 9.87 1.27 -3.58
C LEU A 81 9.20 -0.10 -3.51
N GLU A 82 9.87 -1.17 -3.96
CA GLU A 82 9.37 -2.54 -3.83
C GLU A 82 9.22 -2.97 -2.36
N ASN A 83 10.16 -2.57 -1.50
CA ASN A 83 10.05 -2.81 -0.06
C ASN A 83 8.90 -2.02 0.56
N GLU A 84 8.72 -0.76 0.17
CA GLU A 84 7.60 0.07 0.61
C GLU A 84 6.25 -0.53 0.18
N LEU A 85 6.13 -0.94 -1.08
CA LEU A 85 4.95 -1.62 -1.62
C LEU A 85 4.62 -2.87 -0.78
N LYS A 86 5.64 -3.68 -0.47
CA LYS A 86 5.48 -4.87 0.37
C LYS A 86 4.97 -4.53 1.77
N MET A 87 5.45 -3.43 2.37
CA MET A 87 4.94 -2.97 3.67
C MET A 87 3.46 -2.55 3.59
N CYS A 88 3.09 -1.79 2.56
CA CYS A 88 1.68 -1.40 2.35
C CYS A 88 0.77 -2.62 2.13
N GLU A 89 1.21 -3.61 1.35
CA GLU A 89 0.45 -4.84 1.11
C GLU A 89 0.32 -5.70 2.38
N GLN A 90 1.37 -5.78 3.20
CA GLN A 90 1.32 -6.47 4.50
C GLN A 90 0.34 -5.78 5.47
N GLU A 91 0.35 -4.45 5.52
CA GLU A 91 -0.58 -3.69 6.36
C GLU A 91 -2.03 -3.88 5.91
N LEU A 92 -2.28 -3.85 4.59
CA LEU A 92 -3.61 -4.16 4.04
C LEU A 92 -4.07 -5.58 4.40
N LYS A 93 -3.17 -6.55 4.35
CA LYS A 93 -3.46 -7.94 4.74
C LYS A 93 -3.77 -8.05 6.23
N ARG A 94 -3.01 -7.36 7.09
CA ARG A 94 -3.21 -7.33 8.54
C ARG A 94 -4.61 -6.82 8.89
N ILE A 95 -5.02 -5.70 8.30
CA ILE A 95 -6.35 -5.12 8.54
C ILE A 95 -7.45 -6.08 8.09
N LYS A 96 -7.34 -6.65 6.89
CA LYS A 96 -8.33 -7.63 6.40
C LYS A 96 -8.43 -8.90 7.26
N SER A 97 -7.32 -9.39 7.82
CA SER A 97 -7.33 -10.57 8.69
C SER A 97 -7.94 -10.30 10.08
N LEU A 98 -7.86 -9.06 10.57
CA LEU A 98 -8.54 -8.65 11.80
C LEU A 98 -10.06 -8.63 11.60
N ASP A 99 -10.54 -8.23 10.42
CA ASP A 99 -11.97 -8.26 10.09
C ASP A 99 -12.53 -9.70 10.16
N GLU A 100 -11.84 -10.67 9.56
CA GLU A 100 -12.28 -12.08 9.54
C GLU A 100 -12.34 -12.73 10.94
N THR A 101 -11.40 -12.38 11.82
CA THR A 101 -11.34 -12.94 13.18
C THR A 101 -12.44 -12.34 14.08
N THR A 102 -12.71 -11.04 13.95
CA THR A 102 -13.75 -10.33 14.73
C THR A 102 -15.16 -10.77 14.37
N PHE A 103 -15.39 -11.20 13.12
CA PHE A 103 -16.67 -11.75 12.67
C PHE A 103 -16.96 -13.16 13.21
N ILE A 104 -15.93 -13.94 13.57
CA ILE A 104 -16.07 -15.31 14.10
C ILE A 104 -16.38 -15.28 15.60
N GLU A 105 -15.81 -14.35 16.37
CA GLU A 105 -16.06 -14.25 17.82
C GLU A 105 -17.44 -13.69 18.19
N LYS A 106 -18.13 -13.01 17.26
CA LYS A 106 -19.47 -12.43 17.47
C LYS A 106 -20.63 -13.34 17.05
N LYS A 107 -20.36 -14.60 16.66
CA LYS A 107 -21.35 -15.57 16.16
C LYS A 107 -21.58 -16.69 17.15
#